data_AF-A0A5S4VYH3-F1
#
_entry.id   AF-A0A5S4VYH3-F1
#
_cell.length_a   1.000
_cell.length_b   1.000
_cell.length_c   1.000
_cell.angle_alpha   90.00
_cell.angle_beta   90.00
_cell.angle_gamma   90.00
#
_symmetry.space_group_name_H-M   'P 1'
#
loop_
_entity.id
_entity.type
_entity.pdbx_description
1 polymer ?
#
loop_
_entity_poly.entity_id
_entity_poly.type
_entity_poly.pdbx_seq_one_letter_code
_entity_poly.pdbx_strand_id
1 'polypeptide(L)'
;MRCANCGNELKAGSLYCDVCGHPVQIVPDYNEFDDYLDNLVGNDDRRTDGQKTAKPVSDRTIRFDEPVREQLHSAGQRNGQKPDRMSQYENKQAQTGKQQSQTKQPCDEKPQSDGQRAKRAQQKKIIIISAVVCAVAIVILIAAITRNVSRSHDNSFDYQVKQAKAAYSAGNINSAVSYYEKALSIDSDNTDVRFALADIYMSKKDYDAALVLYQEIINIDPKSKEAYKKLISIYESKNDYDAIVALRESAKDASVLKLFADYTVSKPQFSKSSGKYGETIELSIDADSDTKIYYSYDSDDPLTRGERYYSPITLDREGTYEITAVAVDDRGIKSEVASAKYEIEFEAPDAPEIDPDGGTFGAQTDITITVPENCKVYYTWDSSDPSAASTEYTAPIPVPEGNNVLSVIAIDQNTGKCSDIYRSRFEFYMN
;
A
#
# COMPACT_ATOMS: atom_id res chain seq x y z
N MET A 1 -2.19 -11.66 -32.81
CA MET A 1 -3.65 -11.91 -32.64
C MET A 1 -4.30 -11.91 -34.01
N ARG A 2 -5.36 -12.69 -34.26
CA ARG A 2 -6.11 -12.65 -35.54
C ARG A 2 -7.46 -11.98 -35.34
N CYS A 3 -7.91 -11.17 -36.29
CA CYS A 3 -9.19 -10.49 -36.23
C CYS A 3 -10.34 -11.51 -36.23
N ALA A 4 -11.26 -11.43 -35.26
CA ALA A 4 -12.41 -12.33 -35.14
C ALA A 4 -13.42 -12.20 -36.31
N ASN A 5 -13.39 -11.07 -37.03
CA ASN A 5 -14.30 -10.81 -38.14
C ASN A 5 -13.75 -11.26 -39.50
N CYS A 6 -12.48 -10.98 -39.82
CA CYS A 6 -11.90 -11.28 -41.14
C CYS A 6 -10.70 -12.24 -41.14
N GLY A 7 -10.22 -12.66 -39.97
CA GLY A 7 -9.09 -13.59 -39.84
C GLY A 7 -7.70 -12.99 -40.09
N ASN A 8 -7.61 -11.71 -40.48
CA ASN A 8 -6.32 -11.04 -40.71
C ASN A 8 -5.48 -10.97 -39.44
N GLU A 9 -4.16 -11.00 -39.60
CA GLU A 9 -3.22 -10.89 -38.48
C GLU A 9 -3.08 -9.43 -38.04
N LEU A 10 -3.34 -9.17 -36.76
CA LEU A 10 -3.35 -7.84 -36.17
C LEU A 10 -1.94 -7.46 -35.69
N LYS A 11 -1.48 -6.26 -36.08
CA LYS A 11 -0.24 -5.67 -35.56
C LYS A 11 -0.38 -5.35 -34.07
N ALA A 12 0.68 -5.61 -33.29
CA ALA A 12 0.72 -5.32 -31.86
C ALA A 12 0.39 -3.83 -31.57
N GLY A 13 -0.49 -3.58 -30.61
CA GLY A 13 -0.94 -2.22 -30.24
C GLY A 13 -2.08 -1.63 -31.09
N SER A 14 -2.63 -2.37 -32.06
CA SER A 14 -3.74 -1.87 -32.91
C SER A 14 -5.10 -2.03 -32.23
N LEU A 15 -5.85 -0.93 -32.07
CA LEU A 15 -7.22 -0.92 -31.52
C LEU A 15 -8.28 -1.36 -32.56
N TYR A 16 -7.95 -1.34 -33.85
CA TYR A 16 -8.83 -1.69 -34.96
C TYR A 16 -8.10 -2.56 -35.97
N CYS A 17 -8.82 -3.45 -36.65
CA CYS A 17 -8.29 -4.21 -37.78
C CYS A 17 -8.08 -3.29 -38.98
N ASP A 18 -6.86 -3.30 -39.52
CA ASP A 18 -6.42 -2.53 -40.68
C ASP A 18 -7.11 -2.93 -42.00
N VAL A 19 -7.64 -4.13 -42.09
CA VAL A 19 -8.30 -4.65 -43.31
C VAL A 19 -9.81 -4.45 -43.30
N CYS A 20 -10.48 -4.72 -42.17
CA CYS A 20 -11.95 -4.68 -42.11
C CYS A 20 -12.53 -3.58 -41.21
N GLY A 21 -11.68 -2.81 -40.52
CA GLY A 21 -12.09 -1.73 -39.63
C GLY A 21 -12.77 -2.18 -38.34
N HIS A 22 -12.88 -3.49 -38.08
CA HIS A 22 -13.55 -4.00 -36.88
C HIS A 22 -12.69 -3.72 -35.64
N PRO A 23 -13.27 -3.20 -34.54
CA PRO A 23 -12.54 -2.97 -33.31
C PRO A 23 -12.04 -4.30 -32.76
N VAL A 24 -10.79 -4.30 -32.30
CA VAL A 24 -10.21 -5.46 -31.62
C VAL A 24 -10.83 -5.48 -30.22
N GLN A 25 -11.73 -6.44 -29.97
CA GLN A 25 -12.22 -6.69 -28.62
C GLN A 25 -11.04 -7.22 -27.79
N ILE A 26 -10.44 -6.33 -27.00
CA ILE A 26 -9.58 -6.72 -25.89
C ILE A 26 -10.53 -7.32 -24.86
N VAL A 27 -10.41 -8.62 -24.63
CA VAL A 27 -11.03 -9.24 -23.46
C VAL A 27 -10.37 -8.54 -22.26
N PRO A 28 -11.12 -7.81 -21.42
CA PRO A 28 -10.57 -7.33 -20.16
C PRO A 28 -10.00 -8.53 -19.42
N ASP A 29 -8.83 -8.37 -18.82
CA ASP A 29 -8.13 -9.44 -18.12
C ASP A 29 -9.11 -10.29 -17.32
N TYR A 30 -9.04 -11.60 -17.57
CA TYR A 30 -9.86 -12.62 -16.95
C TYR A 30 -9.70 -12.47 -15.43
N ASN A 31 -10.70 -11.91 -14.77
CA ASN A 31 -10.70 -11.68 -13.34
C ASN A 31 -11.36 -12.91 -12.69
N GLU A 32 -10.58 -13.83 -12.14
CA GLU A 32 -11.08 -15.04 -11.45
C GLU A 32 -12.06 -14.74 -10.30
N PHE A 33 -12.15 -13.47 -9.88
CA PHE A 33 -13.07 -12.99 -8.85
C PHE A 33 -14.53 -12.90 -9.29
N ASP A 34 -14.83 -12.72 -10.58
CA ASP A 34 -16.21 -12.58 -11.05
C ASP A 34 -16.96 -13.93 -11.08
N ASP A 35 -16.25 -15.02 -11.41
CA ASP A 35 -16.82 -16.39 -11.36
C ASP A 35 -17.07 -16.89 -9.92
N TYR A 36 -16.41 -16.32 -8.91
CA TYR A 36 -16.63 -16.67 -7.50
C TYR A 36 -17.90 -16.00 -6.94
N LEU A 37 -18.27 -14.82 -7.44
CA LEU A 37 -19.49 -14.11 -7.06
C LEU A 37 -20.74 -14.75 -7.65
N ASP A 38 -20.68 -15.25 -8.89
CA ASP A 38 -21.79 -15.95 -9.54
C ASP A 38 -22.07 -17.33 -8.89
N ASN A 39 -21.07 -17.96 -8.27
CA ASN A 39 -21.26 -19.20 -7.52
C ASN A 39 -21.83 -18.99 -6.10
N LEU A 40 -21.82 -17.76 -5.55
CA LEU A 40 -22.40 -17.44 -4.25
C LEU A 40 -23.87 -16.98 -4.33
N VAL A 41 -24.31 -16.44 -5.47
CA VAL A 41 -25.70 -16.05 -5.71
C VAL A 41 -26.35 -17.08 -6.62
N GLY A 42 -26.77 -18.21 -6.03
CA GLY A 42 -27.49 -19.25 -6.75
C GLY A 42 -28.76 -18.72 -7.41
N ASN A 43 -28.70 -18.45 -8.70
CA ASN A 43 -29.85 -18.31 -9.58
C ASN A 43 -29.88 -19.53 -10.51
N ASP A 44 -30.53 -20.59 -10.04
CA ASP A 44 -31.09 -21.61 -10.90
C ASP A 44 -32.24 -20.97 -11.70
N ASP A 45 -31.99 -20.61 -12.95
CA ASP A 45 -33.04 -20.51 -13.97
C ASP A 45 -32.44 -20.74 -15.37
N ARG A 46 -32.07 -22.00 -15.64
CA ARG A 46 -32.01 -22.50 -17.02
C ARG A 46 -33.40 -22.92 -17.47
N ARG A 47 -34.11 -22.04 -18.18
CA ARG A 47 -35.08 -22.44 -19.21
C ARG A 47 -35.00 -21.56 -20.46
N THR A 48 -34.87 -22.27 -21.57
CA THR A 48 -34.86 -21.87 -22.98
C THR A 48 -36.16 -21.21 -23.43
N ASP A 49 -36.07 -20.12 -24.19
CA ASP A 49 -36.61 -19.88 -25.56
C ASP A 49 -37.11 -18.45 -25.81
N GLY A 50 -36.67 -17.88 -26.93
CA GLY A 50 -37.57 -17.30 -27.94
C GLY A 50 -38.19 -15.89 -27.76
N GLN A 51 -37.59 -14.94 -28.50
CA GLN A 51 -38.23 -13.84 -29.26
C GLN A 51 -38.81 -12.57 -28.58
N LYS A 52 -38.13 -11.44 -28.89
CA LYS A 52 -38.62 -10.11 -29.33
C LYS A 52 -39.90 -9.52 -28.71
N THR A 53 -39.79 -8.31 -28.13
CA THR A 53 -40.27 -7.01 -28.69
C THR A 53 -40.12 -5.87 -27.68
N ALA A 54 -40.17 -4.62 -28.17
CA ALA A 54 -39.70 -3.39 -27.54
C ALA A 54 -40.80 -2.51 -26.89
N LYS A 55 -40.32 -1.52 -26.09
CA LYS A 55 -40.82 -0.14 -25.86
C LYS A 55 -41.70 0.18 -24.60
N PRO A 56 -41.76 1.46 -24.12
CA PRO A 56 -41.19 1.89 -22.81
C PRO A 56 -42.12 2.76 -21.89
N VAL A 57 -41.50 3.38 -20.84
CA VAL A 57 -41.85 4.64 -20.09
C VAL A 57 -42.67 4.54 -18.78
N SER A 58 -42.12 5.01 -17.63
CA SER A 58 -42.50 6.26 -16.91
C SER A 58 -42.13 6.28 -15.42
N ASP A 59 -41.21 7.20 -15.09
CA ASP A 59 -41.36 8.35 -14.17
C ASP A 59 -41.95 8.18 -12.76
N ARG A 60 -41.15 8.50 -11.73
CA ARG A 60 -41.51 9.55 -10.75
C ARG A 60 -40.37 9.91 -9.78
N THR A 61 -39.95 11.15 -9.89
CA THR A 61 -39.09 11.90 -8.95
C THR A 61 -39.99 12.66 -7.97
N ILE A 62 -39.67 12.75 -6.67
CA ILE A 62 -40.30 13.74 -5.75
C ILE A 62 -39.24 14.44 -4.89
N ARG A 63 -39.42 15.77 -4.82
CA ARG A 63 -38.59 16.83 -4.23
C ARG A 63 -38.71 16.92 -2.71
N PHE A 64 -37.68 17.51 -2.10
CA PHE A 64 -37.69 18.14 -0.79
C PHE A 64 -38.17 19.60 -0.90
N ASP A 65 -38.96 20.06 0.06
CA ASP A 65 -39.03 21.45 0.52
C ASP A 65 -39.60 21.47 1.97
N GLU A 66 -38.86 22.08 2.89
CA GLU A 66 -39.26 22.56 4.24
C GLU A 66 -39.85 24.00 4.11
N PRO A 67 -40.16 24.83 5.15
CA PRO A 67 -39.92 24.74 6.62
C PRO A 67 -41.12 25.20 7.50
N VAL A 68 -40.95 25.31 8.84
CA VAL A 68 -41.16 26.55 9.65
C VAL A 68 -41.22 26.34 11.19
N ARG A 69 -40.30 27.06 11.86
CA ARG A 69 -40.33 27.81 13.16
C ARG A 69 -40.05 27.18 14.55
N GLU A 70 -38.87 27.61 15.07
CA GLU A 70 -38.63 28.52 16.22
C GLU A 70 -39.13 28.11 17.63
N GLN A 71 -38.41 28.30 18.75
CA GLN A 71 -37.12 28.96 19.06
C GLN A 71 -36.77 28.77 20.55
N LEU A 72 -35.53 29.17 20.90
CA LEU A 72 -35.03 29.74 22.18
C LEU A 72 -34.30 28.83 23.19
N HIS A 73 -32.96 28.90 23.06
CA HIS A 73 -31.97 29.38 24.06
C HIS A 73 -32.10 28.95 25.53
N SER A 74 -31.04 28.36 26.10
CA SER A 74 -29.99 29.09 26.86
C SER A 74 -29.10 28.15 27.70
N ALA A 75 -27.83 28.55 27.85
CA ALA A 75 -26.76 27.87 28.57
C ALA A 75 -26.77 28.18 30.08
N GLY A 76 -26.17 27.31 30.91
CA GLY A 76 -25.82 27.66 32.29
C GLY A 76 -25.30 26.49 33.13
N GLN A 77 -24.01 26.52 33.44
CA GLN A 77 -23.29 25.64 34.38
C GLN A 77 -23.78 25.79 35.83
N ARG A 78 -23.69 24.72 36.65
CA ARG A 78 -22.84 24.64 37.86
C ARG A 78 -23.12 23.41 38.75
N ASN A 79 -22.01 22.93 39.34
CA ASN A 79 -21.85 21.95 40.42
C ASN A 79 -22.64 22.29 41.70
N GLY A 80 -22.92 21.25 42.50
CA GLY A 80 -22.78 21.34 43.96
C GLY A 80 -23.84 20.64 44.82
N GLN A 81 -23.40 19.59 45.52
CA GLN A 81 -23.73 19.25 46.92
C GLN A 81 -25.09 18.61 47.28
N LYS A 82 -24.99 17.35 47.73
CA LYS A 82 -25.80 16.67 48.79
C LYS A 82 -25.79 17.52 50.09
N PRO A 83 -26.72 17.36 51.09
CA PRO A 83 -27.04 16.05 51.68
C PRO A 83 -28.45 15.82 52.33
N ASP A 84 -28.64 14.56 52.69
CA ASP A 84 -29.27 13.99 53.90
C ASP A 84 -30.80 13.95 54.19
N ARG A 85 -31.18 12.69 54.51
CA ARG A 85 -31.96 12.20 55.67
C ARG A 85 -33.49 12.03 55.62
N MET A 86 -33.85 10.77 55.88
CA MET A 86 -34.80 10.27 56.89
C MET A 86 -36.31 10.29 56.59
N SER A 87 -36.82 9.08 56.34
CA SER A 87 -37.94 8.41 57.02
C SER A 87 -38.97 9.27 57.78
N GLN A 88 -40.26 8.99 57.56
CA GLN A 88 -41.18 8.61 58.63
C GLN A 88 -42.48 8.00 58.10
N TYR A 89 -42.97 7.06 58.90
CA TYR A 89 -44.20 6.27 58.82
C TYR A 89 -45.42 7.06 59.37
N GLU A 90 -46.61 6.48 59.17
CA GLU A 90 -47.89 6.69 59.91
C GLU A 90 -48.72 7.95 59.57
N ASN A 91 -50.07 7.95 59.55
CA ASN A 91 -51.16 6.96 59.64
C ASN A 91 -52.48 7.69 59.26
N LYS A 92 -53.50 6.91 58.83
CA LYS A 92 -54.97 7.13 58.95
C LYS A 92 -55.60 8.50 58.58
N GLN A 93 -56.63 8.47 57.73
CA GLN A 93 -58.04 8.43 58.17
C GLN A 93 -59.00 8.28 56.97
N ALA A 94 -59.92 7.32 57.09
CA ALA A 94 -61.10 7.16 56.27
C ALA A 94 -62.26 7.94 56.90
N GLN A 95 -63.05 8.65 56.08
CA GLN A 95 -64.42 9.04 56.43
C GLN A 95 -65.34 8.86 55.23
N THR A 96 -66.33 7.99 55.45
CA THR A 96 -67.54 7.78 54.67
C THR A 96 -68.63 8.78 55.05
N GLY A 97 -69.36 9.32 54.07
CA GLY A 97 -70.70 9.91 54.22
C GLY A 97 -71.63 9.31 53.16
N LYS A 98 -72.46 8.34 53.51
CA LYS A 98 -73.89 8.43 53.91
C LYS A 98 -74.86 8.76 52.76
N GLN A 99 -75.71 7.75 52.51
CA GLN A 99 -76.87 7.68 51.63
C GLN A 99 -78.01 8.61 52.07
N GLN A 100 -78.84 9.03 51.11
CA GLN A 100 -80.25 9.32 51.37
C GLN A 100 -81.14 8.50 50.43
N SER A 101 -82.11 7.88 51.08
CA SER A 101 -83.17 6.99 50.59
C SER A 101 -84.51 7.67 50.79
N GLN A 102 -85.48 7.45 49.88
CA GLN A 102 -86.95 7.63 50.02
C GLN A 102 -87.57 7.38 48.61
N THR A 103 -88.69 6.73 48.31
CA THR A 103 -89.78 6.00 49.00
C THR A 103 -90.57 5.19 47.92
N LYS A 104 -91.47 4.28 48.32
CA LYS A 104 -92.19 3.25 47.53
C LYS A 104 -93.36 3.73 46.61
N GLN A 105 -93.53 3.00 45.48
CA GLN A 105 -94.71 2.52 44.69
C GLN A 105 -96.17 2.92 45.07
N PRO A 106 -97.16 2.97 44.11
CA PRO A 106 -97.58 1.80 43.31
C PRO A 106 -98.11 2.00 41.86
N CYS A 107 -98.15 0.86 41.15
CA CYS A 107 -98.98 0.38 40.03
C CYS A 107 -99.66 1.34 39.02
N ASP A 108 -99.31 1.18 37.74
CA ASP A 108 -100.29 0.97 36.66
C ASP A 108 -99.64 0.19 35.49
N GLU A 109 -100.14 -1.02 35.25
CA GLU A 109 -99.82 -1.85 34.09
C GLU A 109 -100.65 -1.43 32.88
N LYS A 110 -99.98 -1.22 31.73
CA LYS A 110 -100.52 -1.45 30.39
C LYS A 110 -99.46 -2.16 29.52
N PRO A 111 -99.87 -2.96 28.52
CA PRO A 111 -99.24 -4.25 28.24
C PRO A 111 -98.10 -4.21 27.22
N GLN A 112 -97.18 -5.17 27.40
CA GLN A 112 -96.31 -5.88 26.45
C GLN A 112 -95.94 -5.23 25.10
N SER A 113 -94.65 -5.28 24.79
CA SER A 113 -94.26 -6.16 23.68
C SER A 113 -93.03 -6.99 24.07
N ASP A 114 -93.17 -8.31 24.01
CA ASP A 114 -92.09 -9.29 24.24
C ASP A 114 -90.90 -9.11 23.27
N GLY A 115 -91.05 -8.26 22.25
CA GLY A 115 -89.99 -7.83 21.33
C GLY A 115 -88.89 -6.97 21.97
N GLN A 116 -89.13 -6.23 23.05
CA GLN A 116 -88.11 -5.35 23.66
C GLN A 116 -87.17 -6.05 24.66
N ARG A 117 -87.67 -7.04 25.42
CA ARG A 117 -86.83 -7.90 26.29
C ARG A 117 -85.95 -8.85 25.47
N ALA A 118 -86.47 -9.38 24.37
CA ALA A 118 -85.70 -10.19 23.41
C ALA A 118 -84.58 -9.37 22.74
N LYS A 119 -84.86 -8.13 22.31
CA LYS A 119 -83.84 -7.23 21.73
C LYS A 119 -82.72 -6.87 22.70
N ARG A 120 -83.01 -6.64 24.00
CA ARG A 120 -81.97 -6.39 25.03
C ARG A 120 -81.15 -7.65 25.35
N ALA A 121 -81.76 -8.83 25.36
CA ALA A 121 -81.04 -10.10 25.53
C ALA A 121 -80.17 -10.42 24.31
N GLN A 122 -80.64 -10.13 23.10
CA GLN A 122 -79.91 -10.26 21.85
C GLN A 122 -78.75 -9.25 21.75
N GLN A 123 -78.96 -8.00 22.16
CA GLN A 123 -77.89 -6.99 22.28
C GLN A 123 -76.81 -7.38 23.30
N LYS A 124 -77.19 -7.91 24.47
CA LYS A 124 -76.21 -8.42 25.46
C LYS A 124 -75.40 -9.61 24.91
N LYS A 125 -76.02 -10.52 24.17
CA LYS A 125 -75.32 -11.63 23.49
C LYS A 125 -74.34 -11.12 22.43
N ILE A 126 -74.73 -10.11 21.63
CA ILE A 126 -73.84 -9.50 20.62
C ILE A 126 -72.67 -8.77 21.30
N ILE A 127 -72.89 -8.07 22.41
CA ILE A 127 -71.82 -7.40 23.18
C ILE A 127 -70.87 -8.43 23.81
N ILE A 128 -71.36 -9.56 24.29
CA ILE A 128 -70.51 -10.64 24.81
C ILE A 128 -69.71 -11.29 23.68
N ILE A 129 -70.33 -11.57 22.53
CA ILE A 129 -69.64 -12.12 21.37
C ILE A 129 -68.59 -11.14 20.83
N SER A 130 -68.92 -9.84 20.72
CA SER A 130 -67.95 -8.83 20.29
C SER A 130 -66.82 -8.62 21.29
N ALA A 131 -67.10 -8.69 22.60
CA ALA A 131 -66.07 -8.65 23.64
C ALA A 131 -65.15 -9.88 23.58
N VAL A 132 -65.70 -11.08 23.35
CA VAL A 132 -64.90 -12.32 23.18
C VAL A 132 -64.07 -12.26 21.90
N VAL A 133 -64.63 -11.79 20.77
CA VAL A 133 -63.89 -11.62 19.52
C VAL A 133 -62.78 -10.58 19.67
N CYS A 134 -63.04 -9.45 20.33
CA CYS A 134 -62.00 -8.46 20.66
C CYS A 134 -60.93 -9.05 21.58
N ALA A 135 -61.30 -9.83 22.60
CA ALA A 135 -60.32 -10.48 23.48
C ALA A 135 -59.43 -11.49 22.72
N VAL A 136 -60.01 -12.30 21.83
CA VAL A 136 -59.25 -13.22 20.97
C VAL A 136 -58.35 -12.47 20.00
N ALA A 137 -58.82 -11.38 19.39
CA ALA A 137 -58.01 -10.53 18.52
C ALA A 137 -56.84 -9.87 19.28
N ILE A 138 -57.05 -9.42 20.51
CA ILE A 138 -55.99 -8.88 21.39
C ILE A 138 -54.96 -9.96 21.72
N VAL A 139 -55.38 -11.19 22.02
CA VAL A 139 -54.45 -12.31 22.28
C VAL A 139 -53.63 -12.65 21.04
N ILE A 140 -54.24 -12.66 19.85
CA ILE A 140 -53.53 -12.88 18.58
C ILE A 140 -52.55 -11.73 18.30
N LEU A 141 -52.93 -10.48 18.57
CA LEU A 141 -52.04 -9.32 18.43
C LEU A 141 -50.88 -9.36 19.43
N ILE A 142 -51.12 -9.73 20.69
CA ILE A 142 -50.07 -9.90 21.69
C ILE A 142 -49.13 -11.04 21.27
N ALA A 143 -49.66 -12.16 20.77
CA ALA A 143 -48.86 -13.26 20.23
C ALA A 143 -48.04 -12.83 18.99
N ALA A 144 -48.59 -11.99 18.13
CA ALA A 144 -47.89 -11.45 16.96
C ALA A 144 -46.78 -10.45 17.36
N ILE A 145 -47.06 -9.54 18.31
CA ILE A 145 -46.09 -8.58 18.84
C ILE A 145 -44.96 -9.31 19.58
N THR A 146 -45.29 -10.26 20.45
CA THR A 146 -44.27 -11.06 21.16
C THR A 146 -43.42 -11.89 20.20
N ARG A 147 -44.02 -12.46 19.15
CA ARG A 147 -43.27 -13.17 18.09
C ARG A 147 -42.38 -12.23 17.28
N ASN A 148 -42.85 -11.04 16.94
CA ASN A 148 -42.06 -10.04 16.23
C ASN A 148 -40.90 -9.50 17.09
N VAL A 149 -41.16 -9.23 18.37
CA VAL A 149 -40.13 -8.79 19.33
C VAL A 149 -39.11 -9.88 19.57
N SER A 150 -39.53 -11.15 19.72
CA SER A 150 -38.61 -12.28 19.86
C SER A 150 -37.75 -12.45 18.61
N ARG A 151 -38.35 -12.37 17.42
CA ARG A 151 -37.62 -12.42 16.15
C ARG A 151 -36.66 -11.24 15.96
N SER A 152 -37.05 -10.05 16.42
CA SER A 152 -36.18 -8.86 16.44
C SER A 152 -35.02 -9.04 17.42
N HIS A 153 -35.27 -9.63 18.60
CA HIS A 153 -34.23 -9.90 19.59
C HIS A 153 -33.27 -11.00 19.14
N ASP A 154 -33.79 -12.10 18.58
CA ASP A 154 -33.00 -13.18 18.01
C ASP A 154 -32.17 -12.71 16.81
N ASN A 155 -32.61 -11.67 16.08
CA ASN A 155 -31.86 -11.05 14.97
C ASN A 155 -31.07 -9.80 15.39
N SER A 156 -30.94 -9.54 16.68
CA SER A 156 -30.10 -8.44 17.17
C SER A 156 -28.62 -8.82 17.07
N PHE A 157 -27.78 -7.85 16.70
CA PHE A 157 -26.33 -8.03 16.64
C PHE A 157 -25.76 -8.61 17.95
N ASP A 158 -26.10 -8.01 19.09
CA ASP A 158 -25.62 -8.45 20.41
C ASP A 158 -26.03 -9.88 20.75
N TYR A 159 -27.24 -10.26 20.34
CA TYR A 159 -27.72 -11.63 20.53
C TYR A 159 -26.89 -12.61 19.70
N GLN A 160 -26.67 -12.32 18.42
CA GLN A 160 -25.88 -13.17 17.52
C GLN A 160 -24.45 -13.34 18.05
N VAL A 161 -23.79 -12.25 18.46
CA VAL A 161 -22.45 -12.29 19.06
C VAL A 161 -22.43 -13.11 20.37
N LYS A 162 -23.45 -12.96 21.21
CA LYS A 162 -23.56 -13.74 22.46
C LYS A 162 -23.71 -15.24 22.20
N GLN A 163 -24.57 -15.62 21.24
CA GLN A 163 -24.74 -17.02 20.86
C GLN A 163 -23.45 -17.58 20.24
N ALA A 164 -22.76 -16.80 19.40
CA ALA A 164 -21.49 -17.20 18.81
C ALA A 164 -20.43 -17.52 19.87
N LYS A 165 -20.24 -16.62 20.85
CA LYS A 165 -19.30 -16.82 21.97
C LYS A 165 -19.65 -18.05 22.81
N ALA A 166 -20.94 -18.27 23.09
CA ALA A 166 -21.42 -19.44 23.83
C ALA A 166 -21.18 -20.75 23.06
N ALA A 167 -21.49 -20.76 21.76
CA ALA A 167 -21.24 -21.90 20.89
C ALA A 167 -19.75 -22.23 20.77
N TYR A 168 -18.89 -21.20 20.65
CA TYR A 168 -17.44 -21.37 20.60
C TYR A 168 -16.91 -21.98 21.90
N SER A 169 -17.36 -21.47 23.05
CA SER A 169 -16.99 -21.98 24.38
C SER A 169 -17.45 -23.43 24.61
N ALA A 170 -18.54 -23.84 23.95
CA ALA A 170 -19.04 -25.22 23.97
C ALA A 170 -18.31 -26.16 22.98
N GLY A 171 -17.32 -25.65 22.21
CA GLY A 171 -16.62 -26.41 21.17
C GLY A 171 -17.43 -26.59 19.88
N ASN A 172 -18.60 -25.96 19.75
CA ASN A 172 -19.46 -26.03 18.57
C ASN A 172 -19.02 -25.00 17.54
N ILE A 173 -17.86 -25.23 16.91
CA ILE A 173 -17.19 -24.28 16.03
C ILE A 173 -18.05 -23.85 14.83
N ASN A 174 -18.72 -24.79 14.15
CA ASN A 174 -19.57 -24.46 13.00
C ASN A 174 -20.76 -23.58 13.38
N SER A 175 -21.36 -23.81 14.55
CA SER A 175 -22.43 -22.95 15.06
C SER A 175 -21.90 -21.56 15.40
N ALA A 176 -20.72 -21.46 16.01
CA ALA A 176 -20.09 -20.18 16.33
C ALA A 176 -19.85 -19.35 15.06
N VAL A 177 -19.28 -19.96 14.01
CA VAL A 177 -19.09 -19.33 12.70
C VAL A 177 -20.41 -18.80 12.14
N SER A 178 -21.45 -19.64 12.08
CA SER A 178 -22.75 -19.22 11.56
C SER A 178 -23.38 -18.05 12.32
N TYR A 179 -23.23 -18.01 13.65
CA TYR A 179 -23.71 -16.89 14.46
C TYR A 179 -22.88 -15.61 14.25
N TYR A 180 -21.55 -15.72 14.09
CA TYR A 180 -20.70 -14.58 13.75
C TYR A 180 -20.97 -14.03 12.34
N GLU A 181 -21.17 -14.88 11.34
CA GLU A 181 -21.56 -14.47 9.99
C GLU A 181 -22.90 -13.72 9.99
N LYS A 182 -23.88 -14.20 10.79
CA LYS A 182 -25.14 -13.48 10.99
C LYS A 182 -24.93 -12.13 11.67
N ALA A 183 -24.04 -12.05 12.67
CA ALA A 183 -23.68 -10.77 13.27
C ALA A 183 -23.09 -9.81 12.23
N LEU A 184 -22.20 -10.28 11.35
CA LEU A 184 -21.63 -9.48 10.25
C LEU A 184 -22.65 -9.11 9.17
N SER A 185 -23.71 -9.90 8.99
CA SER A 185 -24.82 -9.51 8.10
C SER A 185 -25.66 -8.35 8.64
N ILE A 186 -25.57 -8.08 9.95
CA ILE A 186 -26.28 -6.99 10.64
C ILE A 186 -25.38 -5.75 10.75
N ASP A 187 -24.12 -5.94 11.17
CA ASP A 187 -23.09 -4.91 11.24
C ASP A 187 -21.87 -5.40 10.45
N SER A 188 -21.81 -4.97 9.19
CA SER A 188 -20.78 -5.39 8.24
C SER A 188 -19.43 -4.78 8.50
N ASP A 189 -19.27 -3.81 9.41
CA ASP A 189 -17.99 -3.11 9.60
C ASP A 189 -17.38 -3.45 10.97
N ASN A 190 -17.99 -4.39 11.69
CA ASN A 190 -17.54 -4.76 13.03
C ASN A 190 -16.22 -5.55 12.99
N THR A 191 -15.13 -4.89 13.37
CA THR A 191 -13.79 -5.49 13.39
C THR A 191 -13.61 -6.53 14.50
N ASP A 192 -14.23 -6.34 15.67
CA ASP A 192 -14.16 -7.29 16.80
C ASP A 192 -14.75 -8.66 16.43
N VAL A 193 -15.89 -8.67 15.75
CA VAL A 193 -16.52 -9.91 15.27
C VAL A 193 -15.67 -10.56 14.18
N ARG A 194 -15.11 -9.77 13.25
CA ARG A 194 -14.18 -10.30 12.24
C ARG A 194 -12.95 -10.92 12.88
N PHE A 195 -12.36 -10.30 13.91
CA PHE A 195 -11.25 -10.88 14.66
C PHE A 195 -11.62 -12.23 15.26
N ALA A 196 -12.77 -12.31 15.93
CA ALA A 196 -13.24 -13.56 16.52
C ALA A 196 -13.45 -14.66 15.46
N LEU A 197 -13.97 -14.30 14.29
CA LEU A 197 -14.15 -15.24 13.18
C LEU A 197 -12.80 -15.67 12.58
N ALA A 198 -11.87 -14.73 12.38
CA ALA A 198 -10.53 -15.01 11.87
C ALA A 198 -9.74 -15.92 12.82
N ASP A 199 -9.82 -15.68 14.13
CA ASP A 199 -9.20 -16.53 15.15
C ASP A 199 -9.78 -17.96 15.14
N ILE A 200 -11.08 -18.11 14.87
CA ILE A 200 -11.68 -19.44 14.65
C ILE A 200 -11.06 -20.11 13.43
N TYR A 201 -10.94 -19.42 12.29
CA TYR A 201 -10.31 -19.97 11.08
C TYR A 201 -8.82 -20.32 11.31
N MET A 202 -8.09 -19.48 12.05
CA MET A 202 -6.72 -19.78 12.49
C MET A 202 -6.66 -21.07 13.33
N SER A 203 -7.59 -21.28 14.27
CA SER A 203 -7.65 -22.50 15.09
C SER A 203 -7.94 -23.76 14.25
N LYS A 204 -8.69 -23.60 13.16
CA LYS A 204 -8.97 -24.65 12.18
C LYS A 204 -7.80 -24.89 11.20
N LYS A 205 -6.73 -24.07 11.28
CA LYS A 205 -5.61 -24.01 10.31
C LYS A 205 -6.06 -23.66 8.89
N ASP A 206 -7.22 -23.02 8.78
CA ASP A 206 -7.73 -22.47 7.54
C ASP A 206 -7.17 -21.06 7.37
N TYR A 207 -5.88 -21.01 7.03
CA TYR A 207 -5.12 -19.76 6.97
C TYR A 207 -5.63 -18.84 5.87
N ASP A 208 -6.16 -19.38 4.77
CA ASP A 208 -6.58 -18.58 3.64
C ASP A 208 -7.88 -17.82 3.96
N ALA A 209 -8.84 -18.45 4.64
CA ALA A 209 -10.01 -17.75 5.16
C ALA A 209 -9.65 -16.70 6.22
N ALA A 210 -8.67 -17.01 7.10
CA ALA A 210 -8.20 -16.07 8.10
C ALA A 210 -7.50 -14.84 7.48
N LEU A 211 -6.67 -15.04 6.45
CA LEU A 211 -5.99 -13.98 5.71
C LEU A 211 -7.00 -12.97 5.15
N VAL A 212 -8.07 -13.46 4.50
CA VAL A 212 -9.15 -12.61 3.95
C VAL A 212 -9.76 -11.74 5.04
N LEU A 213 -10.14 -12.33 6.17
CA LEU A 213 -10.77 -11.60 7.27
C LEU A 213 -9.83 -10.57 7.91
N TYR A 214 -8.56 -10.88 8.11
CA TYR A 214 -7.59 -9.90 8.62
C TYR A 214 -7.33 -8.77 7.60
N GLN A 215 -7.34 -9.07 6.31
CA GLN A 215 -7.24 -8.05 5.26
C GLN A 215 -8.46 -7.10 5.28
N GLU A 216 -9.68 -7.65 5.44
CA GLU A 216 -10.89 -6.85 5.61
C GLU A 216 -10.83 -5.95 6.85
N ILE A 217 -10.29 -6.45 7.96
CA ILE A 217 -10.08 -5.64 9.16
C ILE A 217 -9.16 -4.47 8.88
N ILE A 218 -8.07 -4.65 8.12
CA ILE A 218 -7.16 -3.55 7.74
C ILE A 218 -7.84 -2.55 6.80
N ASN A 219 -8.74 -3.01 5.93
CA ASN A 219 -9.51 -2.12 5.06
C ASN A 219 -10.46 -1.22 5.87
N ILE A 220 -11.04 -1.74 6.95
CA ILE A 220 -11.95 -0.99 7.84
C ILE A 220 -11.17 -0.12 8.84
N ASP A 221 -10.16 -0.70 9.49
CA ASP A 221 -9.25 -0.02 10.42
C ASP A 221 -7.79 -0.19 9.96
N PRO A 222 -7.28 0.74 9.13
CA PRO A 222 -5.89 0.72 8.65
C PRO A 222 -4.82 0.83 9.74
N LYS A 223 -5.21 1.10 11.00
CA LYS A 223 -4.30 1.24 12.14
C LYS A 223 -4.31 0.02 13.07
N SER A 224 -5.08 -1.01 12.73
CA SER A 224 -5.22 -2.22 13.53
C SER A 224 -3.93 -3.04 13.57
N LYS A 225 -3.03 -2.71 14.51
CA LYS A 225 -1.76 -3.42 14.71
C LYS A 225 -1.93 -4.91 14.94
N GLU A 226 -3.03 -5.31 15.57
CA GLU A 226 -3.31 -6.71 15.82
C GLU A 226 -3.56 -7.48 14.52
N ALA A 227 -4.33 -6.91 13.58
CA ALA A 227 -4.55 -7.54 12.27
C ALA A 227 -3.24 -7.69 11.50
N TYR A 228 -2.40 -6.64 11.48
CA TYR A 228 -1.06 -6.71 10.87
C TYR A 228 -0.19 -7.79 11.50
N LYS A 229 -0.15 -7.89 12.83
CA LYS A 229 0.62 -8.95 13.51
C LYS A 229 0.13 -10.35 13.15
N LYS A 230 -1.18 -10.54 13.01
CA LYS A 230 -1.77 -11.83 12.62
C LYS A 230 -1.39 -12.17 11.18
N LEU A 231 -1.51 -11.23 10.23
CA LEU A 231 -1.06 -11.44 8.85
C LEU A 231 0.44 -11.77 8.78
N ILE A 232 1.28 -10.98 9.45
CA ILE A 232 2.73 -11.22 9.52
C ILE A 232 3.00 -12.65 10.03
N SER A 233 2.35 -13.07 11.12
CA SER A 233 2.55 -14.42 11.67
C SER A 233 2.16 -15.55 10.71
N ILE A 234 1.12 -15.33 9.89
CA ILE A 234 0.70 -16.29 8.88
C ILE A 234 1.76 -16.35 7.76
N TYR A 235 2.21 -15.20 7.26
CA TYR A 235 3.23 -15.14 6.21
C TYR A 235 4.59 -15.68 6.68
N GLU A 236 5.01 -15.41 7.91
CA GLU A 236 6.19 -16.02 8.55
C GLU A 236 6.09 -17.54 8.56
N SER A 237 4.94 -18.10 8.94
CA SER A 237 4.75 -19.55 8.95
C SER A 237 4.83 -20.21 7.57
N LYS A 238 4.56 -19.43 6.52
CA LYS A 238 4.68 -19.83 5.10
C LYS A 238 6.05 -19.49 4.51
N ASN A 239 6.93 -18.80 5.24
CA ASN A 239 8.18 -18.18 4.75
C ASN A 239 7.95 -17.23 3.54
N ASP A 240 6.77 -16.61 3.46
CA ASP A 240 6.41 -15.69 2.38
C ASP A 240 6.77 -14.25 2.76
N TYR A 241 8.07 -13.94 2.74
CA TYR A 241 8.57 -12.63 3.13
C TYR A 241 8.24 -11.54 2.12
N ASP A 242 8.05 -11.90 0.84
CA ASP A 242 7.61 -10.97 -0.20
C ASP A 242 6.20 -10.42 0.12
N ALA A 243 5.27 -11.27 0.60
CA ALA A 243 3.96 -10.82 1.05
C ALA A 243 4.03 -9.87 2.27
N ILE A 244 5.00 -10.06 3.17
CA ILE A 244 5.22 -9.16 4.32
C ILE A 244 5.71 -7.79 3.85
N VAL A 245 6.63 -7.77 2.88
CA VAL A 245 7.12 -6.52 2.27
C VAL A 245 5.98 -5.80 1.55
N ALA A 246 5.17 -6.51 0.76
CA ALA A 246 3.99 -5.91 0.11
C ALA A 246 2.97 -5.36 1.13
N LEU A 247 2.75 -6.09 2.24
CA LEU A 247 1.90 -5.62 3.33
C LEU A 247 2.45 -4.34 3.96
N ARG A 248 3.76 -4.25 4.19
CA ARG A 248 4.44 -3.03 4.67
C ARG A 248 4.22 -1.85 3.73
N GLU A 249 4.38 -2.05 2.42
CA GLU A 249 4.21 -1.00 1.40
C GLU A 249 2.78 -0.44 1.36
N SER A 250 1.79 -1.27 1.65
CA SER A 250 0.39 -0.83 1.76
C SER A 250 0.10 -0.02 3.04
N ALA A 251 0.91 -0.18 4.09
CA ALA A 251 0.71 0.46 5.38
C ALA A 251 1.20 1.92 5.38
N LYS A 252 0.36 2.83 5.88
CA LYS A 252 0.66 4.27 5.95
C LYS A 252 0.88 4.78 7.38
N ASP A 253 0.37 4.06 8.37
CA ASP A 253 0.43 4.49 9.75
C ASP A 253 1.83 4.23 10.35
N ALA A 254 2.46 5.28 10.88
CA ALA A 254 3.80 5.18 11.44
C ALA A 254 3.92 4.19 12.60
N SER A 255 2.85 3.94 13.33
CA SER A 255 2.84 2.99 14.44
C SER A 255 2.71 1.55 13.98
N VAL A 256 2.11 1.31 12.81
CA VAL A 256 2.07 0.03 12.11
C VAL A 256 3.39 -0.26 11.42
N LEU A 257 4.01 0.74 10.77
CA LEU A 257 5.31 0.59 10.09
C LEU A 257 6.43 0.05 11.01
N LYS A 258 6.36 0.35 12.32
CA LYS A 258 7.27 -0.20 13.33
C LYS A 258 7.23 -1.72 13.47
N LEU A 259 6.13 -2.37 13.08
CA LEU A 259 6.01 -3.83 13.09
C LEU A 259 6.89 -4.50 12.03
N PHE A 260 7.31 -3.75 11.01
CA PHE A 260 8.06 -4.26 9.88
C PHE A 260 9.56 -3.96 9.95
N ALA A 261 10.06 -3.49 11.10
CA ALA A 261 11.48 -3.11 11.24
C ALA A 261 12.44 -4.26 10.94
N ASP A 262 12.05 -5.49 11.29
CA ASP A 262 12.86 -6.69 11.05
C ASP A 262 12.74 -7.21 9.60
N TYR A 263 11.94 -6.55 8.76
CA TYR A 263 11.64 -6.91 7.37
C TYR A 263 12.10 -5.83 6.39
N THR A 264 13.06 -5.01 6.82
CA THR A 264 13.68 -3.99 5.99
C THR A 264 15.17 -4.22 5.95
N VAL A 265 15.73 -4.21 4.75
CA VAL A 265 17.17 -4.28 4.53
C VAL A 265 17.66 -2.89 4.13
N SER A 266 18.73 -2.42 4.77
CA SER A 266 19.28 -1.10 4.45
C SER A 266 19.80 -1.08 3.01
N LYS A 267 19.55 0.03 2.33
CA LYS A 267 20.05 0.26 0.98
C LYS A 267 21.59 0.24 0.98
N PRO A 268 22.24 -0.46 0.03
CA PRO A 268 23.69 -0.44 -0.10
C PRO A 268 24.24 0.97 -0.24
N GLN A 269 25.41 1.21 0.33
CA GLN A 269 26.10 2.48 0.30
C GLN A 269 27.39 2.37 -0.50
N PHE A 270 27.58 3.31 -1.41
CA PHE A 270 28.79 3.44 -2.20
C PHE A 270 29.84 4.25 -1.43
N SER A 271 31.09 3.76 -1.37
CA SER A 271 32.18 4.44 -0.67
C SER A 271 32.55 5.80 -1.26
N LYS A 272 32.22 6.01 -2.54
CA LYS A 272 32.44 7.26 -3.28
C LYS A 272 31.09 7.81 -3.75
N SER A 273 30.89 9.11 -3.57
CA SER A 273 29.71 9.80 -4.10
C SER A 273 29.71 9.82 -5.63
N SER A 274 28.54 9.79 -6.24
CA SER A 274 28.40 10.02 -7.69
C SER A 274 29.03 11.34 -8.11
N GLY A 275 29.70 11.38 -9.26
CA GLY A 275 30.35 12.60 -9.75
C GLY A 275 31.39 12.35 -10.83
N LYS A 276 32.10 13.43 -11.17
CA LYS A 276 33.24 13.43 -12.08
C LYS A 276 34.53 13.16 -11.32
N TYR A 277 35.40 12.34 -11.89
CA TYR A 277 36.70 12.00 -11.32
C TYR A 277 37.79 12.10 -12.39
N GLY A 278 38.88 12.79 -12.02
CA GLY A 278 40.07 12.97 -12.85
C GLY A 278 41.11 11.86 -12.72
N GLU A 279 40.80 10.82 -11.94
CA GLU A 279 41.71 9.74 -11.56
C GLU A 279 40.95 8.42 -11.48
N THR A 280 41.70 7.31 -11.41
CA THR A 280 41.13 5.98 -11.22
C THR A 280 40.51 5.89 -9.84
N ILE A 281 39.28 5.37 -9.75
CA ILE A 281 38.61 5.19 -8.46
C ILE A 281 38.40 3.72 -8.13
N GLU A 282 38.64 3.39 -6.86
CA GLU A 282 38.21 2.13 -6.25
C GLU A 282 36.90 2.36 -5.49
N LEU A 283 35.84 1.74 -6.00
CA LEU A 283 34.50 1.84 -5.45
C LEU A 283 34.20 0.61 -4.59
N SER A 284 33.97 0.83 -3.30
CA SER A 284 33.48 -0.22 -2.39
C SER A 284 31.99 -0.06 -2.18
N ILE A 285 31.29 -1.17 -1.96
CA ILE A 285 29.85 -1.20 -1.68
C ILE A 285 29.64 -1.85 -0.32
N ASP A 286 29.08 -1.10 0.61
CA ASP A 286 28.81 -1.54 1.97
C ASP A 286 27.32 -1.73 2.21
N ALA A 287 26.95 -2.75 2.99
CA ALA A 287 25.57 -3.01 3.43
C ALA A 287 25.59 -3.65 4.83
N ASP A 288 24.42 -3.99 5.36
CA ASP A 288 24.29 -4.63 6.67
C ASP A 288 25.04 -5.99 6.68
N SER A 289 25.64 -6.35 7.82
CA SER A 289 26.64 -7.43 7.93
C SER A 289 26.15 -8.84 7.58
N ASP A 290 24.84 -9.04 7.53
CA ASP A 290 24.13 -10.29 7.24
C ASP A 290 23.50 -10.32 5.84
N THR A 291 23.92 -9.41 4.96
CA THR A 291 23.35 -9.29 3.62
C THR A 291 24.32 -9.66 2.51
N LYS A 292 23.76 -10.13 1.40
CA LYS A 292 24.45 -10.41 0.14
C LYS A 292 24.20 -9.24 -0.79
N ILE A 293 25.27 -8.62 -1.30
CA ILE A 293 25.17 -7.49 -2.23
C ILE A 293 25.28 -8.02 -3.66
N TYR A 294 24.36 -7.58 -4.51
CA TYR A 294 24.41 -7.77 -5.96
C TYR A 294 24.47 -6.42 -6.64
N TYR A 295 25.28 -6.30 -7.70
CA TYR A 295 25.44 -5.04 -8.42
C TYR A 295 25.47 -5.26 -9.93
N SER A 296 25.15 -4.22 -10.69
CA SER A 296 25.22 -4.22 -12.15
C SER A 296 25.75 -2.90 -12.67
N TYR A 297 26.22 -2.92 -13.90
CA TYR A 297 26.53 -1.73 -14.69
C TYR A 297 25.32 -1.32 -15.54
N ASP A 298 25.36 -0.11 -16.06
CA ASP A 298 24.44 0.47 -17.05
C ASP A 298 22.96 0.46 -16.66
N SER A 299 22.65 0.67 -15.38
CA SER A 299 21.26 0.71 -14.86
C SER A 299 20.46 -0.58 -15.02
N ASP A 300 21.10 -1.70 -15.33
CA ASP A 300 20.44 -3.00 -15.36
C ASP A 300 20.00 -3.43 -13.94
N ASP A 301 18.98 -4.28 -13.86
CA ASP A 301 18.51 -4.83 -12.57
C ASP A 301 19.58 -5.77 -11.99
N PRO A 302 20.15 -5.44 -10.82
CA PRO A 302 21.24 -6.20 -10.23
C PRO A 302 20.85 -7.63 -9.81
N LEU A 303 19.56 -7.94 -9.64
CA LEU A 303 19.11 -9.29 -9.27
C LEU A 303 19.01 -10.24 -10.46
N THR A 304 18.77 -9.71 -11.66
CA THR A 304 18.54 -10.54 -12.86
C THR A 304 19.73 -10.54 -13.81
N ARG A 305 20.46 -9.43 -13.88
CA ARG A 305 21.59 -9.23 -14.80
C ARG A 305 22.89 -8.84 -14.07
N GLY A 306 22.83 -8.63 -12.77
CA GLY A 306 23.98 -8.28 -11.96
C GLY A 306 24.83 -9.46 -11.50
N GLU A 307 25.93 -9.11 -10.85
CA GLU A 307 26.90 -10.03 -10.27
C GLU A 307 26.95 -9.84 -8.75
N ARG A 308 27.41 -10.89 -8.05
CA ARG A 308 27.57 -10.82 -6.60
C ARG A 308 28.84 -10.07 -6.23
N TYR A 309 28.72 -9.11 -5.33
CA TYR A 309 29.82 -8.29 -4.86
C TYR A 309 30.69 -9.06 -3.84
N TYR A 310 32.00 -9.09 -4.10
CA TYR A 310 33.00 -9.71 -3.20
C TYR A 310 34.24 -8.84 -2.99
N SER A 311 34.51 -7.88 -3.87
CA SER A 311 35.70 -7.04 -3.86
C SER A 311 35.39 -5.67 -4.45
N PRO A 312 36.16 -4.62 -4.10
CA PRO A 312 36.03 -3.30 -4.70
C PRO A 312 36.02 -3.33 -6.23
N ILE A 313 35.22 -2.45 -6.81
CA ILE A 313 35.10 -2.24 -8.25
C ILE A 313 36.09 -1.14 -8.64
N THR A 314 37.01 -1.44 -9.55
CA THR A 314 37.95 -0.43 -10.07
C THR A 314 37.38 0.19 -11.34
N LEU A 315 37.30 1.53 -11.38
CA LEU A 315 36.94 2.30 -12.57
C LEU A 315 38.19 3.00 -13.11
N ASP A 316 38.85 2.35 -14.06
CA ASP A 316 40.18 2.71 -14.58
C ASP A 316 40.16 3.21 -16.04
N ARG A 317 38.99 3.27 -16.68
CA ARG A 317 38.85 3.74 -18.06
C ARG A 317 37.94 4.95 -18.13
N GLU A 318 38.23 5.83 -19.08
CA GLU A 318 37.38 6.98 -19.36
C GLU A 318 35.99 6.54 -19.81
N GLY A 319 34.99 7.29 -19.35
CA GLY A 319 33.61 7.03 -19.69
C GLY A 319 32.65 7.29 -18.55
N THR A 320 31.39 7.01 -18.81
CA THR A 320 30.32 7.07 -17.82
C THR A 320 29.98 5.66 -17.35
N TYR A 321 30.01 5.46 -16.04
CA TYR A 321 29.58 4.24 -15.38
C TYR A 321 28.33 4.55 -14.57
N GLU A 322 27.27 3.79 -14.79
CA GLU A 322 26.09 3.82 -13.92
C GLU A 322 26.01 2.49 -13.19
N ILE A 323 26.20 2.51 -11.88
CA ILE A 323 26.29 1.31 -11.06
C ILE A 323 25.06 1.22 -10.19
N THR A 324 24.32 0.13 -10.33
CA THR A 324 23.18 -0.21 -9.47
C THR A 324 23.56 -1.30 -8.49
N ALA A 325 22.98 -1.28 -7.29
CA ALA A 325 23.27 -2.28 -6.27
C ALA A 325 22.05 -2.59 -5.40
N VAL A 326 21.93 -3.81 -4.90
CA VAL A 326 20.86 -4.25 -4.01
C VAL A 326 21.43 -5.20 -2.97
N ALA A 327 20.98 -5.07 -1.73
CA ALA A 327 21.30 -6.00 -0.64
C ALA A 327 20.14 -6.97 -0.45
N VAL A 328 20.46 -8.24 -0.22
CA VAL A 328 19.49 -9.31 0.02
C VAL A 328 19.89 -10.08 1.26
N ASP A 329 19.01 -10.17 2.25
CA ASP A 329 19.28 -10.93 3.48
C ASP A 329 19.16 -12.46 3.26
N ASP A 330 19.39 -13.23 4.30
CA ASP A 330 19.28 -14.70 4.24
C ASP A 330 17.85 -15.22 4.09
N ARG A 331 16.84 -14.39 4.35
CA ARG A 331 15.41 -14.70 4.15
C ARG A 331 14.94 -14.37 2.74
N GLY A 332 15.77 -13.70 1.93
CA GLY A 332 15.43 -13.25 0.58
C GLY A 332 14.78 -11.87 0.53
N ILE A 333 14.71 -11.15 1.66
CA ILE A 333 14.21 -9.77 1.72
C ILE A 333 15.23 -8.87 1.03
N LYS A 334 14.74 -8.03 0.13
CA LYS A 334 15.55 -7.15 -0.72
C LYS A 334 15.52 -5.72 -0.16
N SER A 335 16.64 -5.03 -0.27
CA SER A 335 16.70 -3.58 -0.07
C SER A 335 16.11 -2.83 -1.26
N GLU A 336 15.93 -1.53 -1.11
CA GLU A 336 15.81 -0.66 -2.27
C GLU A 336 17.09 -0.66 -3.12
N VAL A 337 16.96 -0.33 -4.40
CA VAL A 337 18.09 -0.30 -5.34
C VAL A 337 18.95 0.96 -5.14
N ALA A 338 20.18 0.73 -4.67
CA ALA A 338 21.44 1.41 -4.98
C ALA A 338 21.52 1.98 -6.40
N SER A 339 21.73 3.28 -6.61
CA SER A 339 22.21 3.77 -7.91
C SER A 339 23.20 4.92 -7.73
N ALA A 340 24.31 4.87 -8.44
CA ALA A 340 25.31 5.92 -8.49
C ALA A 340 25.92 6.01 -9.90
N LYS A 341 26.19 7.26 -10.31
CA LYS A 341 26.77 7.59 -11.61
C LYS A 341 28.17 8.18 -11.45
N TYR A 342 29.15 7.61 -12.14
CA TYR A 342 30.54 8.03 -12.14
C TYR A 342 30.97 8.40 -13.55
N GLU A 343 31.63 9.53 -13.70
CA GLU A 343 32.19 9.98 -14.97
C GLU A 343 33.70 10.10 -14.79
N ILE A 344 34.45 9.24 -15.47
CA ILE A 344 35.93 9.23 -15.41
C ILE A 344 36.44 9.98 -16.64
N GLU A 345 37.14 11.07 -16.40
CA GLU A 345 37.73 11.93 -17.42
C GLU A 345 39.11 12.36 -16.93
N PHE A 346 40.16 11.72 -17.44
CA PHE A 346 41.52 11.94 -16.94
C PHE A 346 42.05 13.29 -17.41
N GLU A 347 42.58 14.07 -16.48
CA GLU A 347 43.23 15.34 -16.80
C GLU A 347 44.58 15.10 -17.47
N ALA A 348 44.95 15.96 -18.42
CA ALA A 348 46.28 15.92 -19.01
C ALA A 348 47.31 16.38 -17.98
N PRO A 349 48.50 15.73 -17.91
CA PRO A 349 49.55 16.19 -17.02
C PRO A 349 50.07 17.58 -17.44
N ASP A 350 50.62 18.31 -16.48
CA ASP A 350 51.27 19.60 -16.76
C ASP A 350 52.43 19.43 -17.75
N ALA A 351 52.68 20.46 -18.55
CA ALA A 351 53.84 20.50 -19.42
C ALA A 351 55.13 20.44 -18.60
N PRO A 352 56.16 19.70 -19.04
CA PRO A 352 57.43 19.62 -18.32
C PRO A 352 58.13 20.99 -18.31
N GLU A 353 58.66 21.39 -17.15
CA GLU A 353 59.43 22.63 -17.04
C GLU A 353 60.87 22.41 -17.53
N ILE A 354 61.38 23.33 -18.33
CA ILE A 354 62.69 23.23 -18.98
C ILE A 354 63.60 24.36 -18.52
N ASP A 355 64.80 24.02 -18.06
CA ASP A 355 65.82 24.99 -17.66
C ASP A 355 67.19 24.65 -18.30
N PRO A 356 67.81 25.58 -19.05
CA PRO A 356 67.32 26.91 -19.42
C PRO A 356 66.20 26.88 -20.48
N ASP A 357 65.30 27.88 -20.45
CA ASP A 357 64.18 28.05 -21.39
C ASP A 357 64.62 28.63 -22.76
N GLY A 358 65.49 27.90 -23.46
CA GLY A 358 66.00 28.27 -24.78
C GLY A 358 66.98 29.45 -24.78
N GLY A 359 67.42 29.82 -25.99
CA GLY A 359 68.34 30.94 -26.22
C GLY A 359 69.62 30.56 -26.94
N THR A 360 70.57 31.50 -26.97
CA THR A 360 71.88 31.35 -27.59
C THR A 360 72.96 31.16 -26.53
N PHE A 361 73.76 30.10 -26.66
CA PHE A 361 74.77 29.69 -25.71
C PHE A 361 76.16 29.76 -26.36
N GLY A 362 77.12 30.39 -25.68
CA GLY A 362 78.52 30.48 -26.13
C GLY A 362 79.44 29.42 -25.50
N ALA A 363 78.89 28.53 -24.68
CA ALA A 363 79.56 27.43 -24.01
C ALA A 363 78.61 26.23 -23.91
N GLN A 364 79.17 25.03 -23.80
CA GLN A 364 78.37 23.81 -23.62
C GLN A 364 77.49 23.97 -22.38
N THR A 365 76.18 23.81 -22.58
CA THR A 365 75.14 23.98 -21.56
C THR A 365 74.29 22.72 -21.53
N ASP A 366 73.95 22.25 -20.34
CA ASP A 366 73.05 21.12 -20.15
C ASP A 366 71.65 21.62 -19.82
N ILE A 367 70.65 20.99 -20.42
CA ILE A 367 69.23 21.23 -20.18
C ILE A 367 68.74 20.24 -19.14
N THR A 368 68.12 20.77 -18.10
CA THR A 368 67.41 20.01 -17.09
C THR A 368 65.90 20.09 -17.38
N ILE A 369 65.23 18.94 -17.27
CA ILE A 369 63.79 18.84 -17.47
C ILE A 369 63.16 18.36 -16.17
N THR A 370 62.27 19.17 -15.60
CA THR A 370 61.48 18.80 -14.44
C THR A 370 60.34 17.89 -14.89
N VAL A 371 60.39 16.63 -14.48
CA VAL A 371 59.39 15.61 -14.83
C VAL A 371 58.18 15.72 -13.89
N PRO A 372 56.96 15.93 -14.41
CA PRO A 372 55.74 15.90 -13.60
C PRO A 372 55.54 14.53 -12.91
N GLU A 373 54.80 14.50 -11.80
CA GLU A 373 54.53 13.25 -11.07
C GLU A 373 53.84 12.20 -11.97
N ASN A 374 54.21 10.93 -11.79
CA ASN A 374 53.68 9.78 -12.55
C ASN A 374 53.86 9.86 -14.09
N CYS A 375 54.71 10.76 -14.60
CA CYS A 375 54.95 10.93 -16.03
C CYS A 375 56.29 10.36 -16.50
N LYS A 376 56.35 10.00 -17.78
CA LYS A 376 57.59 9.88 -18.55
C LYS A 376 57.69 11.04 -19.52
N VAL A 377 58.89 11.60 -19.65
CA VAL A 377 59.15 12.71 -20.57
C VAL A 377 59.91 12.19 -21.78
N TYR A 378 59.48 12.63 -22.96
CA TYR A 378 60.11 12.31 -24.24
C TYR A 378 60.42 13.59 -25.00
N TYR A 379 61.50 13.58 -25.79
CA TYR A 379 61.95 14.76 -26.51
C TYR A 379 62.51 14.47 -27.91
N THR A 380 62.52 15.51 -28.74
CA THR A 380 63.08 15.54 -30.10
C THR A 380 63.81 16.88 -30.32
N TRP A 381 64.76 16.90 -31.26
CA TRP A 381 65.58 18.09 -31.58
C TRP A 381 65.30 18.68 -32.98
N ASP A 382 64.47 18.01 -33.76
CA ASP A 382 64.19 18.30 -35.17
C ASP A 382 62.84 19.02 -35.38
N SER A 383 62.27 19.60 -34.32
CA SER A 383 60.91 20.20 -34.28
C SER A 383 59.74 19.22 -34.42
N SER A 384 59.98 17.92 -34.61
CA SER A 384 58.89 16.94 -34.70
C SER A 384 58.14 16.81 -33.35
N ASP A 385 56.85 16.49 -33.41
CA ASP A 385 56.05 16.25 -32.20
C ASP A 385 56.60 14.99 -31.48
N PRO A 386 57.13 15.12 -30.25
CA PRO A 386 57.62 13.97 -29.50
C PRO A 386 56.45 13.05 -29.12
N SER A 387 56.74 11.76 -29.00
CA SER A 387 55.78 10.72 -28.61
C SER A 387 56.46 9.67 -27.73
N ALA A 388 55.72 8.66 -27.26
CA ALA A 388 56.30 7.54 -26.51
C ALA A 388 57.36 6.71 -27.30
N ALA A 389 57.48 6.93 -28.62
CA ALA A 389 58.52 6.34 -29.45
C ALA A 389 59.78 7.22 -29.60
N SER A 390 59.74 8.46 -29.11
CA SER A 390 60.86 9.41 -29.14
C SER A 390 61.88 9.11 -28.03
N THR A 391 62.92 9.92 -27.92
CA THR A 391 63.99 9.70 -26.93
C THR A 391 63.46 10.01 -25.52
N GLU A 392 63.53 9.03 -24.61
CA GLU A 392 63.13 9.20 -23.21
C GLU A 392 64.17 10.04 -22.45
N TYR A 393 63.69 11.06 -21.73
CA TYR A 393 64.52 11.86 -20.85
C TYR A 393 64.81 11.09 -19.55
N THR A 394 66.09 10.84 -19.27
CA THR A 394 66.53 10.10 -18.08
C THR A 394 67.61 10.83 -17.27
N ALA A 395 68.26 11.83 -17.86
CA ALA A 395 69.31 12.65 -17.26
C ALA A 395 69.42 13.98 -18.04
N PRO A 396 70.07 15.02 -17.48
CA PRO A 396 70.31 16.28 -18.18
C PRO A 396 70.94 16.07 -19.58
N ILE A 397 70.45 16.84 -20.56
CA ILE A 397 70.82 16.67 -21.96
C ILE A 397 71.65 17.87 -22.44
N PRO A 398 72.84 17.66 -23.05
CA PRO A 398 73.64 18.76 -23.57
C PRO A 398 72.98 19.39 -24.80
N VAL A 399 73.08 20.72 -24.94
CA VAL A 399 72.63 21.42 -26.15
C VAL A 399 73.51 21.00 -27.34
N PRO A 400 72.94 20.44 -28.42
CA PRO A 400 73.70 20.09 -29.62
C PRO A 400 74.17 21.33 -30.37
N GLU A 401 75.32 21.22 -31.05
CA GLU A 401 75.89 22.30 -31.85
C GLU A 401 74.97 22.68 -33.02
N GLY A 402 74.90 23.99 -33.32
CA GLY A 402 74.05 24.56 -34.34
C GLY A 402 72.73 25.10 -33.80
N ASN A 403 71.75 25.22 -34.69
CA ASN A 403 70.41 25.71 -34.38
C ASN A 403 69.44 24.52 -34.29
N ASN A 404 68.99 24.23 -33.07
CA ASN A 404 68.16 23.07 -32.78
C ASN A 404 66.88 23.52 -32.07
N VAL A 405 65.78 22.79 -32.30
CA VAL A 405 64.49 23.06 -31.65
C VAL A 405 64.16 21.89 -30.76
N LEU A 406 64.25 22.10 -29.46
CA LEU A 406 63.86 21.11 -28.48
C LEU A 406 62.33 21.11 -28.38
N SER A 407 61.71 19.96 -28.70
CA SER A 407 60.30 19.71 -28.41
C SER A 407 60.21 18.64 -27.31
N VAL A 408 59.41 18.89 -26.28
CA VAL A 408 59.32 18.01 -25.09
C VAL A 408 57.85 17.77 -24.75
N ILE A 409 57.51 16.53 -24.38
CA ILE A 409 56.17 16.14 -23.92
C ILE A 409 56.28 15.26 -22.68
N ALA A 410 55.36 15.44 -21.73
CA ALA A 410 55.15 14.51 -20.64
C ALA A 410 53.97 13.58 -20.98
N ILE A 411 54.10 12.30 -20.70
CA ILE A 411 53.05 11.29 -20.88
C ILE A 411 52.82 10.61 -19.54
N ASP A 412 51.60 10.72 -19.02
CA ASP A 412 51.19 10.09 -17.77
C ASP A 412 51.19 8.56 -17.93
N GLN A 413 51.83 7.84 -17.00
CA GLN A 413 52.00 6.39 -17.08
C GLN A 413 50.73 5.59 -16.80
N ASN A 414 49.77 6.18 -16.08
CA ASN A 414 48.56 5.49 -15.65
C ASN A 414 47.43 5.66 -16.68
N THR A 415 47.28 6.87 -17.21
CA THR A 415 46.18 7.29 -18.08
C THR A 415 46.59 7.35 -19.55
N GLY A 416 47.89 7.47 -19.83
CA GLY A 416 48.41 7.67 -21.18
C GLY A 416 48.13 9.05 -21.77
N LYS A 417 47.61 10.01 -20.98
CA LYS A 417 47.38 11.38 -21.43
C LYS A 417 48.71 12.10 -21.63
N CYS A 418 48.75 12.92 -22.67
CA CYS A 418 49.91 13.74 -22.99
C CYS A 418 49.70 15.16 -22.49
N SER A 419 50.76 15.77 -21.96
CA SER A 419 50.80 17.21 -21.70
C SER A 419 50.77 18.00 -23.01
N ASP A 420 50.62 19.32 -22.89
CA ASP A 420 51.01 20.22 -23.97
C ASP A 420 52.49 20.04 -24.32
N ILE A 421 52.82 20.20 -25.60
CA ILE A 421 54.19 20.08 -26.10
C ILE A 421 54.93 21.40 -25.83
N TYR A 422 55.97 21.35 -25.00
CA TYR A 422 56.93 22.44 -24.87
C TYR A 422 57.78 22.54 -26.13
N ARG A 423 58.03 23.76 -26.61
CA ARG A 423 58.93 24.02 -27.74
C ARG A 423 59.75 25.27 -27.50
N SER A 424 61.07 25.14 -27.61
CA SER A 424 61.95 26.30 -27.63
C SER A 424 63.18 26.06 -28.50
N ARG A 425 63.80 27.16 -28.93
CA ARG A 425 64.99 27.15 -29.79
C ARG A 425 66.24 27.25 -28.92
N PHE A 426 67.21 26.41 -29.22
CA PHE A 426 68.52 26.40 -28.60
C PHE A 426 69.58 26.54 -29.68
N GLU A 427 70.41 27.57 -29.56
CA GLU A 427 71.49 27.86 -30.49
C GLU A 427 72.83 27.76 -29.76
N PHE A 428 73.70 26.82 -30.15
CA PHE A 428 75.03 26.65 -29.56
C PHE A 428 76.09 26.68 -30.65
N TYR A 429 77.07 27.58 -30.54
CA TYR A 429 78.19 27.68 -31.46
C TYR A 429 79.50 27.65 -30.66
N MET A 430 80.37 26.68 -30.94
CA MET A 430 81.73 26.69 -30.40
C MET A 430 82.55 27.74 -31.16
N ASN A 431 83.05 28.74 -30.44
CA ASN A 431 83.96 29.76 -31.00
C ASN A 431 85.38 29.22 -31.22
#